data_AF-A0A920B825-F1
#
_entry.id   AF-A0A920B825-F1
#
_cell.length_a   1.000
_cell.length_b   1.000
_cell.length_c   1.000
_cell.angle_alpha   90.00
_cell.angle_beta   90.00
_cell.angle_gamma   90.00
#
_symmetry.space_group_name_H-M   'P 1'
#
loop_
_entity.id
_entity.type
_entity.pdbx_description
1 polymer ?
#
loop_
_entity_poly.entity_id
_entity_poly.type
_entity_poly.pdbx_seq_one_letter_code
_entity_poly.pdbx_strand_id
1 'polypeptide(L)'
;MKSWFELNHLRVADSLNNRPKRNIIFLYFIHMFIGFREALKQILMAFASIIHAVFPPLFNFKLLEMVIKQAIGLHKYLPQHPDWKKLKDELKKDS
;
A
#
# COMPACT_ATOMS: atom_id res chain seq x y z
N MET A 1 -18.77 -6.10 3.88
CA MET A 1 -17.91 -4.97 3.45
C MET A 1 -17.70 -4.08 4.66
N LYS A 2 -16.46 -3.86 5.11
CA LYS A 2 -16.21 -2.76 6.05
C LYS A 2 -16.43 -1.45 5.29
N SER A 3 -17.07 -0.48 5.95
CA SER A 3 -17.35 0.84 5.37
C SER A 3 -16.06 1.49 4.84
N TRP A 4 -16.16 2.26 3.76
CA TRP A 4 -15.07 3.13 3.30
C TRP A 4 -14.61 4.10 4.40
N PHE A 5 -15.51 4.43 5.32
CA PHE A 5 -15.27 5.27 6.48
C PHE A 5 -15.41 4.44 7.76
N GLU A 6 -14.27 4.19 8.42
CA GLU A 6 -14.20 3.46 9.68
C GLU A 6 -13.57 4.36 10.74
N LEU A 7 -14.34 4.79 11.74
CA LEU A 7 -13.86 5.70 12.79
C LEU A 7 -12.71 5.08 13.61
N ASN A 8 -12.70 3.74 13.72
CA ASN A 8 -11.66 2.99 14.43
C ASN A 8 -10.50 2.54 13.51
N HIS A 9 -10.38 3.08 12.30
CA HIS A 9 -9.39 2.64 11.30
C HIS A 9 -7.96 2.55 11.87
N LEU A 10 -7.54 3.54 12.66
CA LEU A 10 -6.21 3.56 13.29
C LEU A 10 -5.98 2.38 14.24
N ARG A 11 -7.00 2.01 15.03
CA ARG A 11 -6.93 0.87 15.97
C ARG A 11 -6.93 -0.46 15.22
N VAL A 12 -7.71 -0.56 14.15
CA VAL A 12 -7.71 -1.73 13.28
C VAL A 12 -6.34 -1.90 12.61
N ALA A 13 -5.77 -0.81 12.08
CA ALA A 13 -4.43 -0.81 11.50
C ALA A 13 -3.36 -1.24 12.52
N ASP A 14 -3.42 -0.76 13.76
CA ASP A 14 -2.50 -1.18 14.82
C ASP A 14 -2.66 -2.67 15.15
N SER A 15 -3.89 -3.19 15.20
CA SER A 15 -4.14 -4.61 15.47
C SER A 15 -3.64 -5.56 14.37
N LEU A 16 -3.56 -5.07 13.14
CA LEU A 16 -3.05 -5.83 11.97
C LEU A 16 -1.54 -5.66 11.78
N ASN A 17 -0.91 -4.85 12.63
CA ASN A 17 0.52 -4.65 12.67
C ASN A 17 1.12 -5.59 13.73
N ASN A 18 2.24 -6.26 13.42
CA ASN A 18 2.94 -7.15 14.36
C ASN A 18 3.74 -6.38 15.43
N ARG A 19 3.26 -5.22 15.88
CA ARG A 19 4.00 -4.31 16.76
C ARG A 19 3.28 -4.14 18.10
N PRO A 20 4.01 -3.81 19.19
CA PRO A 20 3.38 -3.46 20.45
C PRO A 20 2.40 -2.31 20.28
N LYS A 21 1.27 -2.37 21.01
CA LYS A 21 0.26 -1.31 21.01
C LYS A 21 0.90 0.05 21.28
N ARG A 22 0.59 1.04 20.44
CA ARG A 22 1.12 2.40 20.58
C ARG A 22 0.02 3.34 21.05
N ASN A 23 0.42 4.49 21.61
CA ASN A 23 -0.50 5.57 21.89
C ASN A 23 -1.19 6.02 20.58
N ILE A 24 -2.50 6.28 20.65
CA ILE A 24 -3.33 6.68 19.51
C ILE A 24 -2.80 7.94 18.79
N ILE A 25 -2.22 8.89 19.52
CA ILE A 25 -1.64 10.11 18.94
C ILE A 25 -0.44 9.74 18.06
N PHE A 26 0.41 8.84 18.54
CA PHE A 26 1.58 8.39 17.78
C PHE A 26 1.17 7.54 16.57
N LEU A 27 0.13 6.71 16.71
CA LEU A 27 -0.48 5.97 15.59
C LEU A 27 -1.00 6.90 14.51
N TYR A 28 -1.67 8.00 14.89
CA TYR A 28 -2.15 9.01 13.95
C TYR A 28 -1.01 9.58 13.10
N PHE A 29 0.08 10.03 13.71
CA PHE A 29 1.21 10.59 12.96
C PHE A 29 1.91 9.58 12.05
N ILE A 30 2.05 8.33 12.51
CA ILE A 30 2.60 7.26 11.65
C ILE A 30 1.70 7.00 10.46
N HIS A 31 0.39 6.89 10.70
CA HIS A 31 -0.59 6.65 9.67
C HIS A 31 -0.61 7.79 8.66
N MET A 32 -0.61 9.03 9.14
CA MET A 32 -0.53 10.23 8.34
C MET A 32 0.74 10.24 7.47
N PHE A 33 1.91 10.00 8.06
CA PHE A 33 3.19 9.98 7.34
C PHE A 33 3.21 8.92 6.24
N ILE A 34 2.74 7.71 6.54
CA ILE A 34 2.68 6.63 5.55
C ILE A 34 1.67 6.98 4.45
N GLY A 35 0.49 7.47 4.82
CA GLY A 35 -0.53 7.91 3.87
C GLY A 35 0.00 8.96 2.89
N PHE A 36 0.66 10.01 3.40
CA PHE A 36 1.28 11.03 2.54
C PHE A 36 2.39 10.46 1.64
N ARG A 37 3.25 9.60 2.19
CA ARG A 37 4.32 8.95 1.40
C ARG A 37 3.75 8.12 0.26
N GLU A 38 2.68 7.36 0.51
CA GLU A 38 2.04 6.54 -0.51
C GLU A 38 1.26 7.38 -1.52
N ALA A 39 0.58 8.45 -1.08
CA ALA A 39 -0.08 9.39 -1.96
C ALA A 39 0.90 10.06 -2.93
N LEU A 40 2.06 10.51 -2.43
CA LEU A 40 3.08 11.11 -3.29
C LEU A 40 3.60 10.14 -4.35
N LYS A 41 3.86 8.88 -3.97
CA LYS A 41 4.24 7.84 -4.94
C LYS A 41 3.15 7.60 -5.98
N GLN A 42 1.89 7.55 -5.56
CA GLN A 42 0.76 7.35 -6.46
C GLN A 42 0.58 8.52 -7.42
N ILE A 43 0.77 9.76 -6.96
CA ILE A 43 0.76 10.95 -7.82
C ILE A 43 1.87 10.86 -8.87
N LEU A 44 3.11 10.55 -8.45
CA LEU A 44 4.23 10.37 -9.38
C LEU A 44 3.98 9.23 -10.37
N MET A 45 3.43 8.10 -9.89
CA MET A 45 3.06 6.96 -10.72
C MET A 45 1.94 7.29 -11.70
N ALA A 46 0.97 8.12 -11.31
CA ALA A 46 -0.11 8.54 -12.20
C ALA A 46 0.46 9.36 -13.38
N PHE A 47 1.31 10.35 -13.09
CA PHE A 47 2.00 11.09 -14.15
C PHE A 47 2.88 10.20 -15.02
N ALA A 48 3.68 9.33 -14.40
CA ALA A 48 4.55 8.42 -15.15
C ALA A 48 3.77 7.41 -16.00
N SER A 49 2.60 6.97 -15.55
CA SER A 49 1.70 6.09 -16.34
C SER A 49 1.09 6.81 -17.53
N ILE A 50 0.71 8.09 -17.38
CA ILE A 50 0.24 8.92 -18.50
C ILE A 50 1.37 9.09 -19.53
N ILE A 51 2.59 9.42 -19.09
CA ILE A 51 3.72 9.57 -20.00
C ILE A 51 4.05 8.23 -20.67
N HIS A 52 4.02 7.11 -19.95
CA HIS A 52 4.26 5.77 -20.51
C HIS A 52 3.19 5.37 -21.54
N ALA A 53 1.94 5.77 -21.35
CA ALA A 53 0.88 5.49 -22.30
C ALA A 53 1.12 6.18 -23.66
N VAL A 54 1.73 7.37 -23.66
CA VAL A 54 2.07 8.11 -24.88
C VAL A 54 3.44 7.70 -25.43
N PHE A 55 4.40 7.43 -24.54
CA PHE A 55 5.78 7.07 -24.86
C PHE A 55 6.21 5.80 -24.10
N PRO A 56 5.77 4.61 -24.53
CA PRO A 56 6.05 3.35 -23.84
C PRO A 56 7.54 3.06 -23.56
N PRO A 57 8.49 3.35 -24.47
CA PRO A 57 9.90 3.00 -24.26
C PRO A 57 10.58 3.71 -23.08
N LEU A 58 10.03 4.84 -22.59
CA LEU A 58 10.70 5.68 -21.58
C LEU A 58 10.86 5.02 -20.21
N PHE A 59 9.99 4.07 -19.84
CA PHE A 59 9.94 3.53 -18.47
C PHE A 59 10.10 2.02 -18.38
N ASN A 60 10.03 1.27 -19.50
CA ASN A 60 10.13 -0.19 -19.50
C ASN A 60 9.26 -0.82 -18.37
N PHE A 61 9.71 -1.86 -17.68
CA PHE A 61 9.00 -2.46 -16.53
C PHE A 61 9.14 -1.69 -15.20
N LYS A 62 9.75 -0.50 -15.17
CA LYS A 62 10.00 0.21 -13.90
C LYS A 62 8.72 0.63 -13.17
N LEU A 63 7.63 0.89 -13.90
CA LEU A 63 6.33 1.20 -13.30
C LEU A 63 5.81 0.00 -12.51
N LEU A 64 5.88 -1.21 -13.09
CA LEU A 64 5.51 -2.45 -12.42
C LEU A 64 6.38 -2.69 -11.19
N GLU A 65 7.70 -2.52 -11.30
CA GLU A 65 8.60 -2.64 -10.15
C GLU A 65 8.22 -1.67 -9.02
N MET A 66 7.80 -0.45 -9.36
CA MET A 66 7.40 0.54 -8.37
C MET A 66 6.11 0.13 -7.66
N VAL A 67 5.12 -0.39 -8.39
CA VAL A 67 3.88 -0.95 -7.81
C VAL A 67 4.21 -2.11 -6.87
N ILE A 68 5.08 -3.03 -7.27
CA ILE A 68 5.49 -4.17 -6.44
C ILE A 68 6.23 -3.68 -5.18
N LYS A 69 7.18 -2.76 -5.31
CA LYS A 69 7.90 -2.15 -4.17
C LYS A 69 6.92 -1.44 -3.22
N GLN A 70 5.89 -0.79 -3.77
CA GLN A 70 4.83 -0.17 -2.99
C GLN A 70 4.04 -1.20 -2.17
N ALA A 71 3.57 -2.25 -2.84
CA ALA A 71 2.82 -3.34 -2.20
C ALA A 71 3.64 -4.04 -1.11
N ILE A 72 4.92 -4.33 -1.36
CA ILE A 72 5.83 -4.90 -0.36
C ILE A 72 5.98 -3.96 0.85
N GLY A 73 6.11 -2.65 0.60
CA GLY A 73 6.17 -1.64 1.66
C GLY A 73 4.92 -1.62 2.54
N LEU A 74 3.75 -1.72 1.92
CA LEU A 74 2.46 -1.81 2.62
C LEU A 74 2.31 -3.12 3.39
N HIS A 75 2.75 -4.25 2.81
CA HIS A 75 2.75 -5.54 3.50
C HIS A 75 3.61 -5.51 4.77
N LYS A 76 4.76 -4.83 4.76
CA LYS A 76 5.58 -4.63 5.97
C LYS A 76 4.89 -3.79 7.04
N TYR A 77 3.93 -2.95 6.67
CA TYR A 77 3.19 -2.10 7.59
C TYR A 77 1.95 -2.79 8.17
N LEU A 78 1.22 -3.56 7.35
CA LEU A 78 0.01 -4.30 7.74
C LEU A 78 0.13 -5.78 7.37
N PRO A 79 1.11 -6.53 7.92
CA PRO A 79 1.41 -7.89 7.48
C PRO A 79 0.24 -8.87 7.65
N GLN A 80 -0.67 -8.60 8.59
CA GLN A 80 -1.81 -9.47 8.88
C GLN A 80 -3.08 -9.11 8.07
N HIS A 81 -3.01 -8.17 7.12
CA HIS A 81 -4.18 -7.81 6.32
C HIS A 81 -4.66 -9.00 5.46
N PRO A 82 -5.96 -9.35 5.48
CA PRO A 82 -6.48 -10.55 4.80
C PRO A 82 -6.27 -10.52 3.28
N ASP A 83 -6.22 -9.33 2.68
CA ASP A 83 -6.00 -9.20 1.22
C ASP A 83 -4.63 -9.67 0.75
N TRP A 84 -3.63 -9.77 1.64
CA TRP A 84 -2.34 -10.36 1.28
C TRP A 84 -2.45 -11.85 1.00
N LYS A 85 -3.33 -12.55 1.73
CA LYS A 85 -3.64 -13.95 1.44
C LYS A 85 -4.29 -14.06 0.06
N LYS A 86 -5.27 -13.20 -0.24
CA LYS A 86 -5.91 -13.14 -1.56
C LYS A 86 -4.89 -12.94 -2.68
N LEU A 87 -3.98 -11.97 -2.53
CA LEU A 87 -2.91 -11.74 -3.50
C LEU A 87 -2.01 -12.97 -3.68
N LYS A 88 -1.59 -13.61 -2.58
CA LYS A 88 -0.75 -14.82 -2.63
C LYS A 88 -1.46 -15.98 -3.33
N ASP A 89 -2.75 -16.15 -3.07
CA ASP A 89 -3.54 -17.23 -3.66
C ASP A 89 -3.74 -17.00 -5.16
N GLU A 90 -3.96 -15.76 -5.62
CA GLU A 90 -4.00 -15.43 -7.06
C GLU A 90 -2.66 -15.71 -7.74
N LEU A 91 -1.53 -15.25 -7.16
CA LEU A 91 -0.20 -15.46 -7.75
C LEU A 91 0.19 -16.95 -7.86
N LYS A 92 -0.39 -17.82 -7.03
CA LYS A 92 -0.15 -19.26 -7.06
C LYS A 92 -0.94 -19.99 -8.13
N LYS A 93 -2.05 -19.44 -8.63
CA LYS A 93 -2.84 -20.09 -9.70
C LYS A 93 -2.06 -20.16 -11.02
N ASP A 94 -1.13 -19.23 -11.20
CA ASP A 94 -0.31 -19.08 -12.40
C ASP A 94 1.08 -19.75 -12.27
N SER A 95 1.34 -20.49 -11.17
CA SER A 95 2.59 -21.21 -10.88
C SER A 95 2.40 -22.73 -10.97
#